data_AF-A0A3M1TGJ8-F1
#
_entry.id   AF-A0A3M1TGJ8-F1
#
_cell.length_a   1.000
_cell.length_b   1.000
_cell.length_c   1.000
_cell.angle_alpha   90.00
_cell.angle_beta   90.00
_cell.angle_gamma   90.00
#
_symmetry.space_group_name_H-M   'P 1'
#
loop_
_entity.id
_entity.type
_entity.pdbx_description
1 polymer ?
#
loop_
_entity_poly.entity_id
_entity_poly.type
_entity_poly.pdbx_seq_one_letter_code
_entity_poly.pdbx_strand_id
1 'polypeptide(L)'
;MRRGPPPAALPHPRAPVAERRRPAPATAGRPPRPPRSASKSARRGTLPSGGGPCHHPGMSDPLQQITVVLHRTRSPENVGAVARAMANFGLAHLRLADPAGFSLPHARRVATHAAGLVEEATVLPSLEEALSDAARIVATSGAPGPGLPVVDPIRAAEWMVDAAASGARVALVFGNETSGLPRRVLECAHLVSVIPAHVGHTSLNVAQAVLLHAWEIWRALGRAGVEVAESAPMRGEDLARLRDGARRLLLDIGYLNPQQPRKILGELERLFVRAAPTEREASLLLGLLRQLEWAVYHRP
;
A
#
# COMPACT_ATOMS: atom_id res chain seq x y z
N MET A 1 60.60 19.32 23.57
CA MET A 1 59.27 19.55 22.94
C MET A 1 59.48 20.31 21.63
N ARG A 2 59.23 19.65 20.49
CA ARG A 2 59.44 20.21 19.14
C ARG A 2 58.23 21.07 18.74
N ARG A 3 58.46 22.29 18.25
CA ARG A 3 57.42 23.16 17.67
C ARG A 3 57.23 22.79 16.18
N GLY A 4 56.01 22.47 15.78
CA GLY A 4 55.63 22.20 14.38
C GLY A 4 55.33 23.50 13.60
N PRO A 5 55.26 23.42 12.25
CA PRO A 5 55.05 24.59 11.39
C PRO A 5 53.56 25.00 11.32
N PRO A 6 53.25 26.26 10.91
CA PRO A 6 51.88 26.76 10.85
C PRO A 6 51.12 26.29 9.58
N PRO A 7 49.77 26.32 9.59
CA PRO A 7 48.95 25.83 8.48
C PRO A 7 48.85 26.83 7.31
N ALA A 8 48.66 26.28 6.10
CA ALA A 8 48.53 27.02 4.84
C ALA A 8 47.15 27.65 4.65
N ALA A 9 47.12 28.85 4.06
CA ALA A 9 45.92 29.63 3.75
C ALA A 9 45.16 29.10 2.52
N LEU A 10 43.82 29.13 2.59
CA LEU A 10 42.90 28.78 1.50
C LEU A 10 42.75 29.94 0.49
N PRO A 11 42.54 29.68 -0.81
CA PRO A 11 42.39 30.73 -1.82
C PRO A 11 40.96 31.31 -1.90
N HIS A 12 40.88 32.61 -2.15
CA HIS A 12 39.65 33.39 -2.35
C HIS A 12 38.85 32.99 -3.62
N PRO A 13 37.51 33.18 -3.63
CA PRO A 13 36.67 32.89 -4.79
C PRO A 13 36.80 33.96 -5.89
N ARG A 14 36.84 33.51 -7.16
CA ARG A 14 36.84 34.38 -8.36
C ARG A 14 35.42 34.88 -8.68
N ALA A 15 35.36 36.11 -9.20
CA ALA A 15 34.16 36.84 -9.63
C ALA A 15 33.41 36.19 -10.81
N PRO A 16 32.10 36.45 -10.99
CA PRO A 16 31.29 35.83 -12.04
C PRO A 16 31.52 36.46 -13.42
N VAL A 17 31.54 35.62 -14.46
CA VAL A 17 31.66 36.02 -15.87
C VAL A 17 30.26 36.30 -16.43
N ALA A 18 30.13 37.41 -17.15
CA ALA A 18 28.90 37.91 -17.75
C ALA A 18 28.36 37.04 -18.90
N GLU A 19 27.07 36.70 -18.84
CA GLU A 19 26.32 36.07 -19.93
C GLU A 19 26.12 37.01 -21.12
N ARG A 20 26.51 36.58 -22.32
CA ARG A 20 26.08 37.19 -23.59
C ARG A 20 24.91 36.40 -24.16
N ARG A 21 23.86 37.14 -24.56
CA ARG A 21 22.60 36.63 -25.10
C ARG A 21 22.59 36.58 -26.64
N ARG A 22 21.99 35.48 -27.16
CA ARG A 22 21.23 35.27 -28.44
C ARG A 22 22.05 34.97 -29.72
N PRO A 23 21.48 34.24 -30.74
CA PRO A 23 20.05 34.05 -31.07
C PRO A 23 19.59 32.60 -31.41
N ALA A 24 18.27 32.41 -31.61
CA ALA A 24 17.63 31.27 -32.28
C ALA A 24 17.15 31.72 -33.70
N PRO A 25 16.56 30.90 -34.61
CA PRO A 25 16.29 29.45 -34.65
C PRO A 25 16.61 28.78 -36.03
N ALA A 26 16.34 27.47 -36.18
CA ALA A 26 15.87 26.88 -37.45
C ALA A 26 15.17 25.52 -37.19
N THR A 27 13.90 25.42 -37.54
CA THR A 27 13.02 24.25 -37.45
C THR A 27 13.28 23.27 -38.59
N ALA A 28 13.71 22.06 -38.28
CA ALA A 28 13.74 20.93 -39.22
C ALA A 28 12.57 19.98 -38.94
N GLY A 29 11.77 19.71 -39.97
CA GLY A 29 10.55 18.91 -39.92
C GLY A 29 10.77 17.44 -39.54
N ARG A 30 9.77 16.88 -38.87
CA ARG A 30 9.68 15.48 -38.41
C ARG A 30 9.10 14.61 -39.54
N PRO A 31 9.65 13.43 -39.86
CA PRO A 31 9.08 12.56 -40.88
C PRO A 31 7.84 11.80 -40.36
N PRO A 32 6.90 11.39 -41.24
CA PRO A 32 5.65 10.74 -40.84
C PRO A 32 5.84 9.25 -40.48
N ARG A 33 5.00 8.77 -39.55
CA ARG A 33 4.92 7.35 -39.15
C ARG A 33 4.21 6.50 -40.23
N PRO A 34 4.62 5.23 -40.44
CA PRO A 34 3.92 4.33 -41.36
C PRO A 34 2.65 3.71 -40.72
N PRO A 35 1.69 3.26 -41.54
CA PRO A 35 0.39 2.75 -41.07
C PRO A 35 0.50 1.32 -40.52
N ARG A 36 -0.33 1.02 -39.51
CA ARG A 36 -0.49 -0.31 -38.91
C ARG A 36 -1.22 -1.24 -39.89
N SER A 37 -0.54 -2.30 -40.33
CA SER A 37 -1.16 -3.43 -41.03
C SER A 37 -1.85 -4.36 -40.03
N ALA A 38 -3.10 -4.72 -40.34
CA ALA A 38 -3.86 -5.76 -39.68
C ALA A 38 -3.31 -7.15 -40.08
N SER A 39 -3.14 -8.05 -39.11
CA SER A 39 -3.05 -9.49 -39.37
C SER A 39 -4.03 -10.24 -38.46
N LYS A 40 -4.86 -11.07 -39.11
CA LYS A 40 -5.81 -11.99 -38.48
C LYS A 40 -5.10 -13.31 -38.13
N SER A 41 -5.66 -13.97 -37.12
CA SER A 41 -5.65 -15.43 -36.85
C SER A 41 -4.45 -16.02 -36.10
N ALA A 42 -4.69 -16.47 -34.86
CA ALA A 42 -4.99 -17.89 -34.60
C ALA A 42 -5.41 -18.10 -33.12
N ARG A 43 -6.50 -18.84 -32.94
CA ARG A 43 -7.08 -19.24 -31.65
C ARG A 43 -6.20 -20.29 -30.96
N ARG A 44 -5.98 -20.17 -29.65
CA ARG A 44 -5.73 -21.29 -28.72
C ARG A 44 -6.18 -20.90 -27.31
N GLY A 45 -6.81 -21.87 -26.64
CA GLY A 45 -7.74 -21.75 -25.51
C GLY A 45 -7.30 -20.87 -24.33
N THR A 46 -8.26 -20.05 -23.88
CA THR A 46 -8.23 -19.35 -22.59
C THR A 46 -9.01 -20.18 -21.56
N LEU A 47 -8.36 -20.54 -20.45
CA LEU A 47 -9.03 -20.95 -19.21
C LEU A 47 -9.81 -19.75 -18.63
N PRO A 48 -10.93 -19.94 -17.93
CA PRO A 48 -11.69 -18.82 -17.41
C PRO A 48 -10.91 -18.16 -16.26
N SER A 49 -10.39 -16.96 -16.52
CA SER A 49 -9.93 -16.04 -15.49
C SER A 49 -11.12 -15.63 -14.62
N GLY A 50 -11.01 -15.83 -13.31
CA GLY A 50 -12.02 -15.52 -12.30
C GLY A 50 -12.58 -14.11 -12.46
N GLY A 51 -13.90 -14.02 -12.30
CA GLY A 51 -14.67 -12.80 -12.52
C GLY A 51 -14.16 -11.64 -11.68
N GLY A 52 -13.84 -10.54 -12.35
CA GLY A 52 -13.87 -9.23 -11.72
C GLY A 52 -15.28 -8.94 -11.20
N PRO A 53 -15.43 -8.05 -10.19
CA PRO A 53 -16.74 -7.77 -9.61
C PRO A 53 -17.67 -7.26 -10.70
N CYS A 54 -18.72 -8.05 -10.96
CA CYS A 54 -19.82 -7.68 -11.82
C CYS A 54 -20.50 -6.45 -11.20
N HIS A 55 -20.19 -5.26 -11.72
CA HIS A 55 -20.92 -4.05 -11.38
C HIS A 55 -22.34 -4.18 -11.95
N HIS A 56 -23.27 -4.65 -11.11
CA HIS A 56 -24.69 -4.55 -11.40
C HIS A 56 -25.11 -3.08 -11.26
N PRO A 57 -25.62 -2.43 -12.32
CA PRO A 57 -26.07 -1.05 -12.27
C PRO A 57 -27.38 -1.01 -11.47
N GLY A 58 -27.27 -0.77 -10.16
CA GLY A 58 -28.42 -0.69 -9.24
C GLY A 58 -28.10 -0.93 -7.76
N MET A 59 -26.96 -1.52 -7.42
CA MET A 59 -26.55 -1.72 -6.02
C MET A 59 -25.67 -0.55 -5.53
N SER A 60 -26.10 0.10 -4.44
CA SER A 60 -25.31 1.09 -3.71
C SER A 60 -23.97 0.49 -3.24
N ASP A 61 -22.91 1.29 -3.20
CA ASP A 61 -21.61 0.87 -2.63
C ASP A 61 -21.83 0.25 -1.23
N PRO A 62 -21.40 -1.00 -0.96
CA PRO A 62 -21.58 -1.66 0.34
C PRO A 62 -21.13 -0.81 1.53
N LEU A 63 -20.14 0.07 1.35
CA LEU A 63 -19.70 0.99 2.41
C LEU A 63 -20.84 1.88 2.94
N GLN A 64 -21.85 2.19 2.11
CA GLN A 64 -23.00 2.99 2.51
C GLN A 64 -23.94 2.27 3.49
N GLN A 65 -23.83 0.95 3.60
CA GLN A 65 -24.62 0.15 4.54
C GLN A 65 -23.89 -0.11 5.85
N ILE A 66 -22.60 0.26 5.96
CA ILE A 66 -21.79 0.01 7.15
C ILE A 66 -21.72 1.28 7.99
N THR A 67 -22.18 1.19 9.23
CA THR A 67 -22.14 2.26 10.23
C THR A 67 -21.14 1.92 11.32
N VAL A 68 -20.22 2.84 11.60
CA VAL A 68 -19.32 2.76 12.76
C VAL A 68 -20.04 3.37 13.96
N VAL A 69 -20.14 2.60 15.04
CA VAL A 69 -20.81 3.03 16.28
C VAL A 69 -19.78 3.11 17.40
N LEU A 70 -19.64 4.29 17.98
CA LEU A 70 -18.78 4.55 19.13
C LEU A 70 -19.61 4.66 20.41
N HIS A 71 -19.49 3.68 21.30
CA HIS A 71 -20.24 3.67 22.56
C HIS A 71 -19.44 4.27 23.71
N ARG A 72 -20.00 5.28 24.37
CA ARG A 72 -19.42 5.92 25.56
C ARG A 72 -17.97 6.36 25.39
N THR A 73 -17.59 6.78 24.19
CA THR A 73 -16.25 7.36 23.95
C THR A 73 -16.06 8.61 24.80
N ARG A 74 -14.95 8.66 25.53
CA ARG A 74 -14.65 9.76 26.46
C ARG A 74 -13.94 10.91 25.78
N SER A 75 -12.97 10.60 24.93
CA SER A 75 -12.10 11.61 24.32
C SER A 75 -12.70 12.10 22.98
N PRO A 76 -12.96 13.40 22.81
CA PRO A 76 -13.34 13.94 21.51
C PRO A 76 -12.20 13.82 20.48
N GLU A 77 -10.95 13.79 20.91
CA GLU A 77 -9.79 13.52 20.04
C GLU A 77 -9.88 12.14 19.41
N ASN A 78 -10.30 11.12 20.17
CA ASN A 78 -10.55 9.78 19.64
C ASN A 78 -11.65 9.80 18.57
N VAL A 79 -12.73 10.57 18.76
CA VAL A 79 -13.80 10.70 17.74
C VAL A 79 -13.24 11.30 16.44
N GLY A 80 -12.43 12.36 16.53
CA GLY A 80 -11.78 12.95 15.35
C GLY A 80 -10.79 12.01 14.67
N ALA A 81 -10.02 11.24 15.44
CA ALA A 81 -9.10 10.24 14.90
C ALA A 81 -9.84 9.06 14.24
N VAL A 82 -10.98 8.63 14.80
CA VAL A 82 -11.88 7.63 14.19
C VAL A 82 -12.41 8.14 12.86
N ALA A 83 -12.90 9.39 12.79
CA ALA A 83 -13.38 9.98 11.55
C ALA A 83 -12.30 9.98 10.45
N ARG A 84 -11.04 10.25 10.80
CA ARG A 84 -9.92 10.14 9.85
C ARG A 84 -9.69 8.71 9.38
N ALA A 85 -9.69 7.76 10.31
CA ALA A 85 -9.53 6.34 9.97
C ALA A 85 -10.64 5.86 9.03
N MET A 86 -11.88 6.30 9.26
CA MET A 86 -13.03 6.02 8.39
C MET A 86 -12.86 6.64 6.99
N ALA A 87 -12.52 7.93 6.94
CA ALA A 87 -12.35 8.66 5.68
C ALA A 87 -11.24 8.08 4.79
N ASN A 88 -10.15 7.56 5.39
CA ASN A 88 -9.08 6.89 4.64
C ASN A 88 -9.57 5.70 3.80
N PHE A 89 -10.68 5.07 4.20
CA PHE A 89 -11.23 3.86 3.59
C PHE A 89 -12.69 4.02 3.15
N GLY A 90 -13.16 5.26 2.99
CA GLY A 90 -14.48 5.58 2.42
C GLY A 90 -15.69 5.25 3.29
N LEU A 91 -15.51 4.95 4.58
CA LEU A 91 -16.63 4.82 5.52
C LEU A 91 -17.17 6.22 5.87
N ALA A 92 -18.49 6.42 5.79
CA ALA A 92 -19.11 7.73 5.95
C ALA A 92 -20.06 7.84 7.14
N HIS A 93 -20.60 6.71 7.63
CA HIS A 93 -21.66 6.72 8.65
C HIS A 93 -21.09 6.51 10.05
N LEU A 94 -21.09 7.56 10.86
CA LEU A 94 -20.63 7.55 12.25
C LEU A 94 -21.79 7.84 13.20
N ARG A 95 -21.97 6.97 14.21
CA ARG A 95 -22.90 7.17 15.32
C ARG A 95 -22.15 7.21 16.65
N LEU A 96 -22.48 8.18 17.48
CA LEU A 96 -21.97 8.30 18.85
C LEU A 96 -23.10 7.93 19.81
N ALA A 97 -22.97 6.78 20.47
CA ALA A 97 -23.96 6.27 21.40
C ALA A 97 -23.56 6.61 22.84
N ASP A 98 -24.34 7.48 23.49
CA ASP A 98 -24.12 7.93 24.88
C ASP A 98 -22.68 8.45 25.11
N PRO A 99 -22.17 9.41 24.31
CA PRO A 99 -20.78 9.84 24.45
C PRO A 99 -20.55 10.57 25.77
N ALA A 100 -19.53 10.16 26.53
CA ALA A 100 -19.26 10.66 27.87
C ALA A 100 -18.57 12.04 27.91
N GLY A 101 -18.12 12.56 26.76
CA GLY A 101 -17.34 13.81 26.69
C GLY A 101 -17.23 14.42 25.29
N PHE A 102 -18.25 14.24 24.45
CA PHE A 102 -18.17 14.72 23.06
C PHE A 102 -18.14 16.25 22.97
N SER A 103 -17.13 16.76 22.26
CA SER A 103 -16.99 18.17 21.92
C SER A 103 -16.66 18.29 20.44
N LEU A 104 -17.63 18.77 19.66
CA LEU A 104 -17.50 18.93 18.21
C LEU A 104 -16.27 19.77 17.83
N PRO A 105 -15.96 20.93 18.45
CA PRO A 105 -14.75 21.70 18.13
C PRO A 105 -13.45 20.93 18.35
N HIS A 106 -13.37 20.10 19.41
CA HIS A 106 -12.17 19.30 19.68
C HIS A 106 -12.02 18.17 18.67
N ALA A 107 -13.10 17.43 18.41
CA ALA A 107 -13.11 16.35 17.43
C ALA A 107 -12.80 16.85 16.01
N ARG A 108 -13.40 17.97 15.58
CA ARG A 108 -13.11 18.61 14.27
C ARG A 108 -11.64 18.96 14.10
N ARG A 109 -10.98 19.50 15.12
CA ARG A 109 -9.54 19.84 15.06
C ARG A 109 -8.68 18.62 14.74
N VAL A 110 -8.98 17.47 15.35
CA VAL A 110 -8.21 16.25 15.14
C VAL A 110 -8.56 15.60 13.79
N ALA A 111 -9.80 15.73 13.34
CA ALA A 111 -10.31 15.13 12.11
C ALA A 111 -9.73 15.70 10.82
N THR A 112 -9.17 16.92 10.85
CA THR A 112 -8.56 17.60 9.70
C THR A 112 -9.46 17.59 8.45
N HIS A 113 -9.14 16.80 7.42
CA HIS A 113 -9.90 16.68 6.18
C HIS A 113 -11.19 15.86 6.32
N ALA A 114 -11.35 15.13 7.43
CA ALA A 114 -12.53 14.35 7.76
C ALA A 114 -13.51 15.09 8.69
N ALA A 115 -13.39 16.42 8.82
CA ALA A 115 -14.24 17.21 9.71
C ALA A 115 -15.74 17.08 9.40
N GLY A 116 -16.11 17.00 8.11
CA GLY A 116 -17.50 16.80 7.67
C GLY A 116 -18.14 15.53 8.27
N LEU A 117 -17.39 14.43 8.35
CA LEU A 117 -17.87 13.18 8.95
C LEU A 117 -18.18 13.33 10.44
N VAL A 118 -17.40 14.12 11.18
CA VAL A 118 -17.68 14.44 12.59
C VAL A 118 -18.90 15.36 12.73
N GLU A 119 -19.07 16.30 11.81
CA GLU A 119 -20.21 17.24 11.79
C GLU A 119 -21.53 16.53 11.45
N GLU A 120 -21.47 15.53 10.58
CA GLU A 120 -22.60 14.69 10.17
C GLU A 120 -22.85 13.51 11.13
N ALA A 121 -21.95 13.29 12.10
CA ALA A 121 -22.07 12.19 13.04
C ALA A 121 -23.37 12.31 13.85
N THR A 122 -24.14 11.22 13.91
CA THR A 122 -25.39 11.21 14.67
C THR A 122 -25.11 10.90 16.14
N VAL A 123 -25.50 11.80 17.03
CA VAL A 123 -25.37 11.61 18.49
C VAL A 123 -26.69 11.07 19.05
N LEU A 124 -26.62 9.93 19.72
CA LEU A 124 -27.78 9.20 20.24
C LEU A 124 -27.61 8.96 21.75
N PRO A 125 -28.69 8.98 22.54
CA PRO A 125 -28.64 8.89 24.00
C PRO A 125 -28.36 7.46 24.49
N SER A 126 -28.52 6.45 23.65
CA SER A 126 -28.37 5.05 24.01
C SER A 126 -27.75 4.24 22.89
N LEU A 127 -27.24 3.06 23.24
CA LEU A 127 -26.71 2.14 22.24
C LEU A 127 -27.85 1.45 21.47
N GLU A 128 -28.94 1.18 22.17
CA GLU A 128 -30.13 0.56 21.65
C GLU A 128 -30.71 1.38 20.47
N GLU A 129 -30.74 2.71 20.60
CA GLU A 129 -31.12 3.61 19.49
C GLU A 129 -30.09 3.60 18.36
N ALA A 130 -28.80 3.59 18.69
CA ALA A 130 -27.72 3.53 17.69
C ALA A 130 -27.68 2.23 16.88
N LEU A 131 -28.29 1.17 17.37
CA LEU A 131 -28.36 -0.14 16.72
C LEU A 131 -29.77 -0.50 16.21
N SER A 132 -30.75 0.38 16.42
CA SER A 132 -32.18 0.09 16.20
C SER A 132 -32.54 -0.34 14.77
N ASP A 133 -31.77 0.08 13.78
CA ASP A 133 -31.96 -0.26 12.37
C ASP A 133 -30.91 -1.23 11.81
N ALA A 134 -29.98 -1.71 12.64
CA ALA A 134 -28.92 -2.61 12.23
C ALA A 134 -29.48 -4.05 12.10
N ALA A 135 -29.46 -4.58 10.89
CA ALA A 135 -29.81 -5.98 10.62
C ALA A 135 -28.67 -6.94 10.97
N ARG A 136 -27.44 -6.43 11.06
CA ARG A 136 -26.22 -7.17 11.39
C ARG A 136 -25.37 -6.33 12.32
N ILE A 137 -24.85 -6.95 13.38
CA ILE A 137 -24.09 -6.26 14.42
C ILE A 137 -22.80 -7.03 14.68
N VAL A 138 -21.66 -6.35 14.50
CA VAL A 138 -20.32 -6.79 14.89
C VAL A 138 -19.89 -6.00 16.10
N ALA A 139 -19.70 -6.68 17.24
CA ALA A 139 -19.10 -6.08 18.42
C ALA A 139 -17.58 -6.29 18.41
N THR A 140 -16.81 -5.35 18.97
CA THR A 140 -15.36 -5.49 19.11
C THR A 140 -14.94 -5.69 20.56
N SER A 141 -13.97 -6.56 20.80
CA SER A 141 -13.43 -6.80 22.15
C SER A 141 -11.98 -7.24 22.11
N GLY A 142 -11.18 -6.85 23.11
CA GLY A 142 -9.84 -7.39 23.33
C GLY A 142 -9.84 -8.66 24.21
N ALA A 143 -10.97 -8.96 24.86
CA ALA A 143 -11.17 -10.12 25.72
C ALA A 143 -12.61 -10.63 25.53
N PRO A 144 -12.88 -11.44 24.50
CA PRO A 144 -14.23 -11.93 24.24
C PRO A 144 -14.70 -12.85 25.38
N GLY A 145 -15.96 -12.70 25.77
CA GLY A 145 -16.63 -13.66 26.65
C GLY A 145 -17.12 -14.90 25.88
N PRO A 146 -17.55 -15.96 26.59
CA PRO A 146 -18.15 -17.13 25.95
C PRO A 146 -19.53 -16.81 25.37
N GLY A 147 -19.94 -17.56 24.34
CA GLY A 147 -21.34 -17.60 23.86
C GLY A 147 -21.59 -17.02 22.47
N LEU A 148 -20.69 -16.18 21.95
CA LEU A 148 -20.77 -15.70 20.56
C LEU A 148 -19.63 -16.28 19.70
N PRO A 149 -19.85 -16.42 18.37
CA PRO A 149 -18.77 -16.63 17.42
C PRO A 149 -17.74 -15.51 17.52
N VAL A 150 -16.49 -15.88 17.76
CA VAL A 150 -15.35 -14.96 17.81
C VAL A 150 -14.56 -15.13 16.52
N VAL A 151 -14.30 -14.03 15.83
CA VAL A 151 -13.54 -14.02 14.57
C VAL A 151 -12.49 -12.91 14.56
N ASP A 152 -11.52 -13.03 13.66
CA ASP A 152 -10.57 -11.96 13.40
C ASP A 152 -11.17 -10.84 12.51
N PRO A 153 -10.49 -9.70 12.35
CA PRO A 153 -10.99 -8.59 11.54
C PRO A 153 -11.15 -8.93 10.04
N ILE A 154 -10.40 -9.89 9.50
CA ILE A 154 -10.51 -10.31 8.09
C ILE A 154 -11.87 -10.99 7.88
N ARG A 155 -12.19 -11.97 8.71
CA ARG A 155 -13.47 -12.69 8.67
C ARG A 155 -14.66 -11.80 9.02
N ALA A 156 -14.50 -10.89 9.97
CA ALA A 156 -15.52 -9.89 10.26
C ALA A 156 -15.78 -9.00 9.04
N ALA A 157 -14.73 -8.54 8.35
CA ALA A 157 -14.86 -7.72 7.16
C ALA A 157 -15.56 -8.42 6.00
N GLU A 158 -15.17 -9.66 5.68
CA GLU A 158 -15.84 -10.50 4.66
C GLU A 158 -17.35 -10.61 4.95
N TRP A 159 -17.70 -10.98 6.19
CA TRP A 159 -19.09 -11.14 6.61
C TRP A 159 -19.91 -9.83 6.56
N MET A 160 -19.30 -8.71 6.96
CA MET A 160 -19.93 -7.39 6.89
C MET A 160 -20.15 -6.96 5.43
N VAL A 161 -19.16 -7.15 4.56
CA VAL A 161 -19.25 -6.79 3.15
C VAL A 161 -20.31 -7.62 2.43
N ASP A 162 -20.39 -8.92 2.68
CA ASP A 162 -21.42 -9.80 2.09
C ASP A 162 -22.83 -9.37 2.48
N ALA A 163 -23.04 -9.04 3.76
CA ALA A 163 -24.32 -8.55 4.25
C ALA A 163 -24.68 -7.17 3.65
N ALA A 164 -23.71 -6.25 3.63
CA ALA A 164 -23.87 -4.92 3.08
C ALA A 164 -24.15 -4.95 1.57
N ALA A 165 -23.49 -5.83 0.82
CA ALA A 165 -23.73 -6.04 -0.61
C ALA A 165 -25.14 -6.58 -0.89
N SER A 166 -25.74 -7.28 0.08
CA SER A 166 -27.13 -7.73 0.04
C SER A 166 -28.13 -6.65 0.49
N GLY A 167 -27.66 -5.43 0.79
CA GLY A 167 -28.49 -4.30 1.23
C GLY A 167 -28.84 -4.28 2.72
N ALA A 168 -28.26 -5.18 3.54
CA ALA A 168 -28.49 -5.17 4.98
C ALA A 168 -27.69 -4.04 5.65
N ARG A 169 -28.33 -3.31 6.57
CA ARG A 169 -27.62 -2.32 7.42
C ARG A 169 -26.75 -3.05 8.44
N VAL A 170 -25.47 -2.71 8.45
CA VAL A 170 -24.44 -3.33 9.29
C VAL A 170 -23.91 -2.32 10.29
N ALA A 171 -23.88 -2.67 11.56
CA ALA A 171 -23.25 -1.89 12.62
C ALA A 171 -21.93 -2.54 13.06
N LEU A 172 -20.84 -1.78 13.02
CA LEU A 172 -19.55 -2.15 13.60
C LEU A 172 -19.33 -1.32 14.87
N VAL A 173 -19.34 -1.98 16.02
CA VAL A 173 -19.47 -1.34 17.34
C VAL A 173 -18.18 -1.38 18.12
N PHE A 174 -17.77 -0.22 18.63
CA PHE A 174 -16.59 -0.03 19.47
C PHE A 174 -16.97 0.52 20.84
N GLY A 175 -16.30 0.00 21.87
CA GLY A 175 -16.59 0.32 23.26
C GLY A 175 -15.81 1.49 23.84
N ASN A 176 -16.06 1.72 25.13
CA ASN A 176 -15.33 2.70 25.92
C ASN A 176 -13.84 2.30 26.05
N GLU A 177 -12.96 3.30 26.10
CA GLU A 177 -11.50 3.11 26.14
C GLU A 177 -11.01 2.33 27.38
N THR A 178 -11.76 2.39 28.49
CA THR A 178 -11.41 1.73 29.76
C THR A 178 -12.21 0.46 29.99
N SER A 179 -13.54 0.52 29.78
CA SER A 179 -14.45 -0.57 30.14
C SER A 179 -14.91 -1.42 28.95
N GLY A 180 -14.52 -1.08 27.72
CA GLY A 180 -14.99 -1.76 26.52
C GLY A 180 -16.49 -1.63 26.30
N LEU A 181 -17.08 -2.64 25.65
CA LEU A 181 -18.52 -2.74 25.44
C LEU A 181 -19.21 -3.40 26.64
N PRO A 182 -20.40 -2.93 27.05
CA PRO A 182 -21.16 -3.62 28.08
C PRO A 182 -21.61 -5.01 27.59
N ARG A 183 -21.75 -5.96 28.52
CA ARG A 183 -22.09 -7.35 28.20
C ARG A 183 -23.38 -7.49 27.38
N ARG A 184 -24.37 -6.63 27.63
CA ARG A 184 -25.63 -6.60 26.85
C ARG A 184 -25.42 -6.40 25.35
N VAL A 185 -24.38 -5.65 24.94
CA VAL A 185 -24.04 -5.46 23.52
C VAL A 185 -23.52 -6.75 22.91
N LEU A 186 -22.68 -7.45 23.67
CA LEU A 186 -22.17 -8.76 23.28
C LEU A 186 -23.28 -9.81 23.25
N GLU A 187 -24.45 -9.57 23.81
CA GLU A 187 -25.60 -10.49 23.70
C GLU A 187 -26.47 -10.19 22.48
N CYS A 188 -26.48 -8.94 22.00
CA CYS A 188 -27.22 -8.54 20.78
C CYS A 188 -26.37 -8.61 19.50
N ALA A 189 -25.06 -8.78 19.62
CA ALA A 189 -24.17 -8.92 18.48
C ALA A 189 -24.30 -10.30 17.83
N HIS A 190 -24.09 -10.36 16.52
CA HIS A 190 -24.10 -11.62 15.77
C HIS A 190 -22.72 -12.29 15.81
N LEU A 191 -21.66 -11.48 15.93
CA LEU A 191 -20.28 -11.93 16.09
C LEU A 191 -19.46 -10.91 16.88
N VAL A 192 -18.38 -11.41 17.49
CA VAL A 192 -17.36 -10.59 18.14
C VAL A 192 -16.09 -10.62 17.29
N SER A 193 -15.64 -9.44 16.87
CA SER A 193 -14.34 -9.28 16.22
C SER A 193 -13.27 -8.99 17.27
N VAL A 194 -12.19 -9.76 17.23
CA VAL A 194 -11.03 -9.59 18.11
C VAL A 194 -9.80 -9.36 17.25
N ILE A 195 -9.15 -8.21 17.44
CA ILE A 195 -7.86 -7.93 16.81
C ILE A 195 -6.79 -8.72 17.58
N PRO A 196 -6.08 -9.67 16.95
CA PRO A 196 -4.99 -10.38 17.62
C PRO A 196 -3.90 -9.38 18.02
N ALA A 197 -3.61 -9.33 19.32
CA ALA A 197 -2.64 -8.41 19.91
C ALA A 197 -1.73 -9.15 20.90
N HIS A 198 -0.68 -8.49 21.35
CA HIS A 198 0.21 -9.07 22.35
C HIS A 198 -0.55 -9.36 23.65
N VAL A 199 -0.31 -10.52 24.27
CA VAL A 199 -1.08 -11.02 25.42
C VAL A 199 -1.10 -10.06 26.62
N GLY A 200 -0.05 -9.26 26.79
CA GLY A 200 0.03 -8.23 27.84
C GLY A 200 -0.61 -6.89 27.50
N HIS A 201 -1.02 -6.67 26.24
CA HIS A 201 -1.53 -5.39 25.73
C HIS A 201 -2.62 -5.61 24.66
N THR A 202 -3.76 -6.14 25.10
CA THR A 202 -4.89 -6.50 24.21
C THR A 202 -5.85 -5.34 23.93
N SER A 203 -5.76 -4.23 24.67
CA SER A 203 -6.60 -3.05 24.46
C SER A 203 -5.90 -2.06 23.53
N LEU A 204 -6.39 -1.98 22.28
CA LEU A 204 -5.93 -0.99 21.31
C LEU A 204 -6.66 0.33 21.51
N ASN A 205 -6.03 1.44 21.11
CA ASN A 205 -6.76 2.70 20.97
C ASN A 205 -7.91 2.54 19.97
N VAL A 206 -9.08 3.13 20.26
CA VAL A 206 -10.29 2.97 19.45
C VAL A 206 -10.10 3.39 17.98
N ALA A 207 -9.35 4.46 17.71
CA ALA A 207 -9.08 4.89 16.34
C ALA A 207 -8.18 3.90 15.58
N GLN A 208 -7.23 3.26 16.28
CA GLN A 208 -6.41 2.19 15.70
C GLN A 208 -7.24 0.93 15.42
N ALA A 209 -8.14 0.57 16.33
CA ALA A 209 -9.05 -0.54 16.13
C ALA A 209 -9.99 -0.28 14.93
N VAL A 210 -10.54 0.92 14.80
CA VAL A 210 -11.33 1.32 13.62
C VAL A 210 -10.48 1.26 12.36
N LEU A 211 -9.25 1.79 12.38
CA LEU A 211 -8.36 1.79 11.22
C LEU A 211 -8.11 0.37 10.68
N LEU A 212 -7.85 -0.59 11.56
CA LEU A 212 -7.63 -1.98 11.17
C LEU A 212 -8.87 -2.61 10.55
N HIS A 213 -10.05 -2.41 11.16
CA HIS A 213 -11.30 -2.93 10.59
C HIS A 213 -11.65 -2.25 9.26
N ALA A 214 -11.48 -0.93 9.16
CA ALA A 214 -11.74 -0.18 7.94
C ALA A 214 -10.81 -0.62 6.79
N TRP A 215 -9.55 -0.91 7.10
CA TRP A 215 -8.61 -1.51 6.15
C TRP A 215 -9.07 -2.90 5.69
N GLU A 216 -9.47 -3.79 6.60
CA GLU A 216 -9.92 -5.12 6.21
C GLU A 216 -11.23 -5.07 5.40
N ILE A 217 -12.14 -4.14 5.70
CA ILE A 217 -13.33 -3.89 4.86
C ILE A 217 -12.90 -3.43 3.45
N TRP A 218 -11.96 -2.50 3.36
CA TRP A 218 -11.44 -2.03 2.08
C TRP A 218 -10.79 -3.14 1.26
N ARG A 219 -10.07 -4.05 1.93
CA ARG A 219 -9.49 -5.26 1.32
C ARG A 219 -10.56 -6.24 0.85
N ALA A 220 -11.58 -6.52 1.67
CA ALA A 220 -12.67 -7.43 1.34
C ALA A 220 -13.48 -6.94 0.12
N LEU A 221 -13.54 -5.62 -0.10
CA LEU A 221 -14.13 -5.02 -1.31
C LEU A 221 -13.23 -5.11 -2.56
N GLY A 222 -12.05 -5.73 -2.46
CA GLY A 222 -11.08 -5.85 -3.55
C GLY A 222 -10.35 -4.55 -3.88
N ARG A 223 -10.37 -3.55 -3.00
CA ARG A 223 -9.84 -2.19 -3.27
C ARG A 223 -8.41 -1.97 -2.77
N ALA A 224 -7.76 -3.00 -2.23
CA ALA A 224 -6.40 -2.93 -1.71
C ALA A 224 -5.29 -3.03 -2.77
N GLY A 225 -5.65 -3.09 -4.06
CA GLY A 225 -4.70 -3.16 -5.16
C GLY A 225 -3.89 -1.87 -5.28
N VAL A 226 -2.62 -1.91 -4.87
CA VAL A 226 -1.60 -1.03 -5.44
C VAL A 226 -1.08 -1.74 -6.67
N GLU A 227 -1.15 -1.09 -7.84
CA GLU A 227 -0.43 -1.60 -9.00
C GLU A 227 1.06 -1.58 -8.68
N VAL A 228 1.61 -2.76 -8.37
CA VAL A 228 3.05 -2.93 -8.34
C VAL A 228 3.48 -2.79 -9.78
N ALA A 229 4.21 -1.71 -10.08
CA ALA A 229 4.89 -1.57 -11.36
C ALA A 229 5.97 -2.65 -11.44
N GLU A 230 5.57 -3.85 -11.85
CA GLU A 230 6.51 -4.91 -12.17
C GLU A 230 7.31 -4.46 -13.40
N SER A 231 8.60 -4.23 -13.19
CA SER A 231 9.50 -3.94 -14.30
C SER A 231 9.78 -5.25 -15.03
N ALA A 232 9.61 -5.25 -16.35
CA ALA A 232 9.84 -6.46 -17.14
C ALA A 232 11.27 -6.96 -16.93
N PRO A 233 11.46 -8.23 -16.51
CA PRO A 233 12.78 -8.79 -16.30
C PRO A 233 13.53 -8.86 -17.64
N MET A 234 14.86 -8.87 -17.54
CA MET A 234 15.77 -9.04 -18.65
C MET A 234 15.38 -10.24 -19.51
N ARG A 235 15.36 -10.02 -20.83
CA ARG A 235 15.11 -11.07 -21.80
C ARG A 235 16.23 -12.12 -21.77
N GLY A 236 15.88 -13.39 -22.00
CA GLY A 236 16.86 -14.48 -22.00
C GLY A 236 18.00 -14.30 -23.03
N GLU A 237 17.72 -13.59 -24.13
CA GLU A 237 18.74 -13.23 -25.12
C GLU A 237 19.80 -12.28 -24.55
N ASP A 238 19.39 -11.29 -23.76
CA ASP A 238 20.30 -10.32 -23.15
C ASP A 238 21.13 -10.98 -22.04
N LEU A 239 20.55 -11.94 -21.30
CA LEU A 239 21.28 -12.80 -20.36
C LEU A 239 22.35 -13.63 -21.07
N ALA A 240 22.01 -14.25 -22.21
CA ALA A 240 22.96 -15.03 -22.99
C ALA A 240 24.11 -14.16 -23.51
N ARG A 241 23.82 -12.94 -24.00
CA ARG A 241 24.84 -11.98 -24.44
C ARG A 241 25.76 -11.55 -23.30
N LEU A 242 25.20 -11.26 -22.11
CA LEU A 242 25.98 -10.94 -20.93
C LEU A 242 26.90 -12.10 -20.53
N ARG A 243 26.36 -13.32 -20.49
CA ARG A 243 27.14 -14.53 -20.19
C ARG A 243 28.29 -14.70 -21.17
N ASP A 244 28.01 -14.62 -22.46
CA ASP A 244 29.00 -14.95 -23.49
C ASP A 244 30.09 -13.87 -23.61
N GLY A 245 29.75 -12.58 -23.41
CA GLY A 245 30.74 -11.52 -23.31
C GLY A 245 31.54 -11.58 -21.99
N ALA A 246 30.88 -11.82 -20.85
CA ALA A 246 31.56 -11.96 -19.56
C ALA A 246 32.54 -13.13 -19.58
N ARG A 247 32.16 -14.26 -20.17
CA ARG A 247 33.06 -15.40 -20.36
C ARG A 247 34.32 -15.03 -21.13
N ARG A 248 34.17 -14.32 -22.26
CA ARG A 248 35.31 -13.90 -23.10
C ARG A 248 36.22 -12.93 -22.36
N LEU A 249 35.65 -11.82 -21.88
CA LEU A 249 36.39 -10.78 -21.17
C LEU A 249 37.11 -11.33 -19.94
N LEU A 250 36.42 -12.12 -19.11
CA LEU A 250 36.99 -12.63 -17.86
C LEU A 250 38.07 -13.71 -18.09
N LEU A 251 38.05 -14.42 -19.23
CA LEU A 251 39.17 -15.27 -19.66
C LEU A 251 40.37 -14.44 -20.09
N ASP A 252 40.14 -13.41 -20.90
CA ASP A 252 41.21 -12.59 -21.50
C ASP A 252 41.96 -11.76 -20.45
N ILE A 253 41.27 -11.26 -19.42
CA ILE A 253 41.93 -10.57 -18.30
C ILE A 253 42.52 -11.53 -17.24
N GLY A 254 42.45 -12.85 -17.47
CA GLY A 254 43.01 -13.87 -16.59
C GLY A 254 42.24 -14.11 -15.29
N TYR A 255 41.00 -13.62 -15.15
CA TYR A 255 40.17 -13.84 -13.96
C TYR A 255 39.59 -15.27 -13.90
N LEU A 256 39.18 -15.81 -15.04
CA LEU A 256 38.72 -17.20 -15.14
C LEU A 256 39.88 -18.15 -15.41
N ASN A 257 39.91 -19.28 -14.70
CA ASN A 257 40.81 -20.38 -15.02
C ASN A 257 40.38 -21.02 -16.37
N PRO A 258 41.23 -21.04 -17.41
CA PRO A 258 40.91 -21.63 -18.70
C PRO A 258 40.57 -23.12 -18.64
N GLN A 259 41.11 -23.86 -17.67
CA GLN A 259 40.84 -25.29 -17.45
C GLN A 259 39.49 -25.51 -16.73
N GLN A 260 38.97 -24.51 -16.01
CA GLN A 260 37.70 -24.63 -15.28
C GLN A 260 36.87 -23.32 -15.23
N PRO A 261 36.50 -22.74 -16.38
CA PRO A 261 35.85 -21.42 -16.42
C PRO A 261 34.40 -21.45 -15.92
N ARG A 262 33.76 -22.64 -15.92
CA ARG A 262 32.32 -22.78 -15.62
C ARG A 262 31.95 -22.53 -14.16
N LYS A 263 32.88 -22.70 -13.21
CA LYS A 263 32.57 -22.60 -11.77
C LYS A 263 32.15 -21.17 -11.39
N ILE A 264 33.00 -20.20 -11.68
CA ILE A 264 32.76 -18.79 -11.39
C ILE A 264 31.66 -18.22 -12.30
N LEU A 265 31.64 -18.60 -13.59
CA LEU A 265 30.57 -18.17 -14.50
C LEU A 265 29.18 -18.62 -14.04
N GLY A 266 29.05 -19.86 -13.58
CA GLY A 266 27.79 -20.35 -13.04
C GLY A 266 27.35 -19.62 -11.75
N GLU A 267 28.29 -19.13 -10.94
CA GLU A 267 27.98 -18.29 -9.77
C GLU A 267 27.49 -16.89 -10.18
N LEU A 268 28.13 -16.28 -11.19
CA LEU A 268 27.69 -15.00 -11.76
C LEU A 268 26.33 -15.11 -12.45
N GLU A 269 26.08 -16.20 -13.19
CA GLU A 269 24.78 -16.47 -13.79
C GLU A 269 23.68 -16.59 -12.72
N ARG A 270 23.92 -17.36 -11.66
CA ARG A 270 22.97 -17.46 -10.54
C ARG A 270 22.72 -16.12 -9.85
N LEU A 271 23.73 -15.25 -9.77
CA LEU A 271 23.58 -13.89 -9.27
C LEU A 271 22.63 -13.08 -10.16
N PHE A 272 22.81 -13.09 -11.48
CA PHE A 272 21.93 -12.36 -12.41
C PHE A 272 20.51 -12.93 -12.46
N VAL A 273 20.34 -14.25 -12.37
CA VAL A 273 19.02 -14.88 -12.29
C VAL A 273 18.30 -14.47 -11.02
N ARG A 274 18.97 -14.48 -9.86
CA ARG A 274 18.37 -14.06 -8.59
C ARG A 274 18.10 -12.56 -8.52
N ALA A 275 18.96 -11.75 -9.13
CA ALA A 275 18.80 -10.30 -9.17
C ALA A 275 17.66 -9.85 -10.10
N ALA A 276 17.26 -10.69 -11.07
CA ALA A 276 16.19 -10.42 -12.03
C ALA A 276 16.25 -8.98 -12.61
N PRO A 277 17.40 -8.56 -13.17
CA PRO A 277 17.59 -7.19 -13.60
C PRO A 277 16.58 -6.83 -14.68
N THR A 278 16.16 -5.58 -14.71
CA THR A 278 15.28 -5.01 -15.73
C THR A 278 15.97 -4.93 -17.10
N GLU A 279 15.20 -4.74 -18.17
CA GLU A 279 15.78 -4.49 -19.51
C GLU A 279 16.75 -3.29 -19.54
N ARG A 280 16.46 -2.26 -18.74
CA ARG A 280 17.33 -1.08 -18.60
C ARG A 280 18.65 -1.46 -17.95
N GLU A 281 18.62 -2.22 -16.85
CA GLU A 281 19.82 -2.68 -16.16
C GLU A 281 20.61 -3.65 -17.03
N ALA A 282 19.95 -4.54 -17.77
CA ALA A 282 20.58 -5.41 -18.75
C ALA A 282 21.33 -4.61 -19.83
N SER A 283 20.70 -3.55 -20.35
CA SER A 283 21.33 -2.64 -21.32
C SER A 283 22.55 -1.93 -20.76
N LEU A 284 22.50 -1.50 -19.49
CA LEU A 284 23.63 -0.90 -18.77
C LEU A 284 24.77 -1.90 -18.57
N LEU A 285 24.47 -3.13 -18.13
CA LEU A 285 25.45 -4.19 -17.93
C LEU A 285 26.12 -4.59 -19.26
N LEU A 286 25.35 -4.70 -20.34
CA LEU A 286 25.87 -4.97 -21.68
C LEU A 286 26.75 -3.81 -22.19
N GLY A 287 26.36 -2.57 -21.88
CA GLY A 287 27.16 -1.38 -22.19
C GLY A 287 28.49 -1.35 -21.44
N LEU A 288 28.46 -1.63 -20.13
CA LEU A 288 29.64 -1.76 -19.28
C LEU A 288 30.58 -2.84 -19.83
N LEU A 289 30.04 -4.02 -20.15
CA LEU A 289 30.81 -5.13 -20.69
C LEU A 289 31.51 -4.75 -22.00
N ARG A 290 30.79 -4.13 -22.95
CA ARG A 290 31.38 -3.63 -24.20
C ARG A 290 32.48 -2.59 -23.96
N GLN A 291 32.31 -1.70 -22.99
CA GLN A 291 33.31 -0.67 -22.68
C GLN A 291 34.58 -1.29 -22.05
N LEU A 292 34.41 -2.31 -21.21
CA LEU A 292 35.54 -3.06 -20.65
C LEU A 292 36.26 -3.87 -21.72
N GLU A 293 35.54 -4.55 -22.61
CA GLU A 293 36.11 -5.23 -23.78
C GLU A 293 36.93 -4.25 -24.64
N TRP A 294 36.37 -3.08 -25.00
CA TRP A 294 37.11 -2.07 -25.74
C TRP A 294 38.40 -1.64 -25.02
N ALA A 295 38.34 -1.39 -23.71
CA ALA A 295 39.48 -0.94 -22.93
C ALA A 295 40.60 -1.99 -22.89
N VAL A 296 40.27 -3.28 -22.79
CA VAL A 296 41.27 -4.36 -22.78
C VAL A 296 42.02 -4.47 -24.11
N TYR A 297 41.35 -4.25 -25.24
CA TYR A 297 41.99 -4.44 -26.56
C TYR A 297 42.57 -3.17 -27.18
N HIS A 298 42.14 -1.97 -26.76
CA HIS A 298 42.49 -0.72 -27.45
C HIS A 298 43.09 0.35 -26.54
N ARG A 299 43.09 0.15 -25.22
CA ARG A 299 43.74 1.07 -24.29
C ARG A 299 45.16 0.55 -24.03
N PRO A 300 46.21 1.30 -24.41
CA PRO A 300 47.60 0.88 -24.21
C PRO A 300 48.00 0.84 -22.74
#